data_AF-A0A2D4GPJ6-F1
#
_entry.id   AF-A0A2D4GPJ6-F1
#
_cell.length_a   1.000
_cell.length_b   1.000
_cell.length_c   1.000
_cell.angle_alpha   90.00
_cell.angle_beta   90.00
_cell.angle_gamma   90.00
#
_symmetry.space_group_name_H-M   'P 1'
#
loop_
_entity.id
_entity.type
_entity.pdbx_description
1 polymer ?
#
loop_
_entity_poly.entity_id
_entity_poly.type
_entity_poly.pdbx_seq_one_letter_code
_entity_poly.pdbx_strand_id
1 'polypeptide(L)'
;QVVKKSTSQEGEVIPLNQIEIQMENPVGGNSIFLVAPLIIYHVIDRNSPLYDVSPTSLTHHEDLEVLVILEGVVETTGITTQARTSYLADEILWGQRFVPIVTEEDGQYSVDYSKFGNTVKVPTPNCTAKQLEEDRSIMDTISLSPKGTIRKRSVRLKPKFTISEETL
;
A
#
# COMPACT_ATOMS: atom_id res chain seq x y z
N GLN A 1 -11.17 -1.10 1.76
CA GLN A 1 -12.33 -0.20 1.62
C GLN A 1 -12.01 1.11 2.30
N VAL A 2 -12.51 2.25 1.82
CA VAL A 2 -12.55 3.51 2.60
C VAL A 2 -13.93 3.64 3.22
N VAL A 3 -13.98 3.93 4.50
CA VAL A 3 -15.18 4.36 5.20
C VAL A 3 -15.09 5.86 5.42
N LYS A 4 -16.09 6.59 4.97
CA LYS A 4 -16.22 8.03 5.23
C LYS A 4 -17.68 8.45 5.22
N LYS A 5 -17.99 9.56 5.88
CA LYS A 5 -19.28 10.22 5.71
C LYS A 5 -19.41 10.77 4.28
N SER A 6 -20.56 10.54 3.64
CA SER A 6 -20.84 11.09 2.31
C SER A 6 -22.28 11.57 2.19
N THR A 7 -22.52 12.54 1.31
CA THR A 7 -23.87 13.01 0.99
C THR A 7 -24.17 12.68 -0.47
N SER A 8 -25.31 12.04 -0.75
CA SER A 8 -25.76 11.73 -2.11
C SER A 8 -26.17 13.00 -2.86
N GLN A 9 -26.33 12.91 -4.19
CA GLN A 9 -26.80 14.03 -5.01
C GLN A 9 -28.22 14.50 -4.64
N GLU A 10 -29.00 13.62 -4.02
CA GLU A 10 -30.37 13.90 -3.57
C GLU A 10 -30.39 14.53 -2.16
N GLY A 11 -29.23 14.73 -1.53
CA GLY A 11 -29.09 15.32 -0.22
C GLY A 11 -29.17 14.34 0.94
N GLU A 12 -29.23 13.03 0.68
CA GLU A 12 -29.20 12.00 1.73
C GLU A 12 -27.80 11.92 2.34
N VAL A 13 -27.71 12.01 3.67
CA VAL A 13 -26.45 11.85 4.40
C VAL A 13 -26.27 10.39 4.79
N ILE A 14 -25.19 9.78 4.30
CA ILE A 14 -24.75 8.43 4.63
C ILE A 14 -23.60 8.54 5.64
N PRO A 15 -23.81 8.21 6.93
CA PRO A 15 -22.80 8.39 7.97
C PRO A 15 -21.57 7.49 7.79
N LEU A 16 -21.77 6.26 7.28
CA LEU A 16 -20.72 5.25 7.10
C LEU A 16 -20.77 4.71 5.68
N ASN A 17 -20.41 5.54 4.70
CA ASN A 17 -20.33 5.06 3.33
C ASN A 17 -19.06 4.25 3.13
N GLN A 18 -19.22 2.98 2.73
CA GLN A 18 -18.12 2.05 2.50
C GLN A 18 -17.85 1.98 0.99
N ILE A 19 -16.71 2.50 0.58
CA ILE A 19 -16.29 2.56 -0.82
C ILE A 19 -15.16 1.56 -1.05
N GLU A 20 -15.33 0.69 -2.04
CA GLU A 20 -14.28 -0.27 -2.39
C GLU A 20 -13.06 0.45 -2.99
N ILE A 21 -11.87 -0.05 -2.64
CA ILE A 21 -10.61 0.42 -3.20
C ILE A 21 -10.00 -0.75 -3.97
N GLN A 22 -9.67 -0.53 -5.24
CA GLN A 22 -9.00 -1.54 -6.05
C GLN A 22 -7.51 -1.60 -5.70
N MET A 23 -7.01 -2.79 -5.37
CA MET A 23 -5.58 -3.00 -5.16
C MET A 23 -4.89 -3.18 -6.51
N GLU A 24 -3.69 -2.60 -6.68
CA GLU A 24 -2.87 -2.93 -7.84
C GLU A 24 -2.06 -4.19 -7.56
N ASN A 25 -2.23 -5.19 -8.41
CA ASN A 25 -1.39 -6.39 -8.45
C ASN A 25 -1.00 -6.68 -9.90
N PRO A 26 0.27 -7.05 -10.20
CA PRO A 26 0.69 -7.50 -11.53
C PRO A 26 -0.16 -8.60 -12.19
N VAL A 27 -0.92 -9.40 -11.43
CA VAL A 27 -1.81 -10.44 -11.98
C VAL A 27 -3.25 -9.92 -12.24
N GLY A 28 -3.57 -8.71 -11.77
CA GLY A 28 -4.92 -8.15 -11.80
C GLY A 28 -5.81 -8.71 -10.68
N GLY A 29 -6.59 -7.84 -10.04
CA GLY A 29 -7.53 -8.20 -8.98
C GLY A 29 -6.93 -8.19 -7.56
N ASN A 30 -7.73 -8.65 -6.60
CA ASN A 30 -7.48 -8.51 -5.16
C ASN A 30 -6.77 -9.71 -4.50
N SER A 31 -6.30 -10.68 -5.30
CA SER A 31 -5.63 -11.89 -4.81
C SER A 31 -4.13 -11.68 -4.69
N ILE A 32 -3.49 -12.23 -3.67
CA ILE A 32 -2.02 -12.16 -3.49
C ILE A 32 -1.43 -13.54 -3.22
N PHE A 33 -0.14 -13.71 -3.50
CA PHE A 33 0.63 -14.90 -3.13
C PHE A 33 1.54 -14.59 -1.93
N LEU A 34 1.07 -14.91 -0.72
CA LEU A 34 1.68 -14.45 0.52
C LEU A 34 2.62 -15.51 1.12
N VAL A 35 3.88 -15.54 0.65
CA VAL A 35 4.95 -16.40 1.22
C VAL A 35 5.95 -15.61 2.05
N ALA A 36 6.11 -14.32 1.78
CA ALA A 36 6.92 -13.37 2.54
C ALA A 36 6.10 -12.08 2.74
N PRO A 37 6.50 -11.15 3.62
CA PRO A 37 5.83 -9.87 3.74
C PRO A 37 5.75 -9.14 2.40
N LEU A 38 4.56 -8.67 2.04
CA LEU A 38 4.29 -7.95 0.80
C LEU A 38 3.78 -6.54 1.11
N ILE A 39 4.18 -5.59 0.28
CA ILE A 39 3.58 -4.25 0.29
C ILE A 39 2.36 -4.30 -0.62
N ILE A 40 1.20 -4.06 -0.03
CA ILE A 40 -0.05 -3.84 -0.74
C ILE A 40 -0.22 -2.34 -0.92
N TYR A 41 -0.55 -1.89 -2.13
CA TYR A 41 -0.77 -0.49 -2.42
C TYR A 41 -1.99 -0.29 -3.32
N HIS A 42 -2.52 0.91 -3.26
CA HIS A 42 -3.58 1.40 -4.12
C HIS A 42 -3.07 2.62 -4.88
N VAL A 43 -3.30 2.66 -6.19
CA VAL A 43 -3.02 3.82 -7.01
C VAL A 43 -4.15 4.83 -6.84
N ILE A 44 -3.82 6.01 -6.33
CA ILE A 44 -4.77 7.12 -6.20
C ILE A 44 -4.87 7.84 -7.56
N ASP A 45 -5.79 7.38 -8.40
CA ASP A 45 -6.16 8.01 -9.67
C ASP A 45 -7.50 8.77 -9.55
N ARG A 46 -8.02 9.29 -10.67
CA ARG A 46 -9.32 10.02 -10.72
C ARG A 46 -10.52 9.22 -10.21
N ASN A 47 -10.43 7.90 -10.21
CA ASN A 47 -11.51 7.01 -9.76
C ASN A 47 -11.35 6.64 -8.28
N SER A 48 -10.23 6.98 -7.66
CA SER A 48 -9.97 6.71 -6.26
C SER A 48 -10.85 7.55 -5.33
N PRO A 49 -11.42 6.96 -4.27
CA PRO A 49 -12.13 7.73 -3.23
C PRO A 49 -11.21 8.68 -2.43
N LEU A 50 -9.88 8.57 -2.65
CA LEU A 50 -8.82 9.37 -2.02
C LEU A 50 -8.26 10.47 -2.94
N TYR A 51 -8.80 10.66 -4.15
CA TYR A 51 -8.24 11.54 -5.18
C TYR A 51 -8.08 13.02 -4.74
N ASP A 52 -9.03 13.49 -3.93
CA ASP A 52 -9.06 14.85 -3.38
C ASP A 52 -8.47 14.96 -1.95
N VAL A 53 -7.94 13.86 -1.38
CA VAL A 53 -7.37 13.87 -0.03
C VAL A 53 -6.04 14.62 -0.03
N SER A 54 -5.87 15.52 0.93
CA SER A 54 -4.67 16.33 1.09
C SER A 54 -3.83 15.88 2.28
N PRO A 55 -2.53 16.18 2.31
CA PRO A 55 -1.69 15.78 3.46
C PRO A 55 -2.09 16.50 4.75
N THR A 56 -2.57 17.75 4.60
CA THR A 56 -3.10 18.54 5.71
C THR A 56 -4.38 17.98 6.27
N SER A 57 -5.26 17.41 5.42
CA SER A 57 -6.54 16.86 5.88
C SER A 57 -6.36 15.56 6.67
N LEU A 58 -5.40 14.72 6.29
CA LEU A 58 -5.00 13.54 7.08
C LEU A 58 -4.55 13.90 8.52
N THR A 59 -3.93 15.07 8.71
CA THR A 59 -3.44 15.51 10.04
C THR A 59 -4.51 16.21 10.87
N HIS A 60 -5.62 16.65 10.26
CA HIS A 60 -6.64 17.51 10.89
C HIS A 60 -7.98 16.80 11.11
N HIS A 61 -7.94 15.53 11.55
CA HIS A 61 -9.12 14.73 11.88
C HIS A 61 -10.13 14.62 10.73
N GLU A 62 -9.66 14.33 9.52
CA GLU A 62 -10.56 13.92 8.44
C GLU A 62 -11.34 12.67 8.85
N ASP A 63 -12.65 12.66 8.60
CA ASP A 63 -13.55 11.53 8.88
C ASP A 63 -13.36 10.44 7.82
N LEU A 64 -12.23 9.74 7.97
CA LEU A 64 -11.73 8.73 7.03
C LEU A 64 -11.10 7.57 7.80
N GLU A 65 -11.52 6.36 7.44
CA GLU A 65 -10.96 5.10 7.93
C GLU A 65 -10.72 4.17 6.74
N VAL A 66 -9.54 3.56 6.65
CA VAL A 66 -9.21 2.56 5.64
C VAL A 66 -9.30 1.17 6.25
N LEU A 67 -10.35 0.43 5.90
CA LEU A 67 -10.52 -0.98 6.29
C LEU A 67 -9.74 -1.90 5.36
N VAL A 68 -8.91 -2.76 5.95
CA VAL A 68 -8.16 -3.80 5.26
C VAL A 68 -8.64 -5.17 5.74
N ILE A 69 -9.02 -6.01 4.79
CA ILE A 69 -9.51 -7.37 5.04
C ILE A 69 -8.65 -8.31 4.20
N LEU A 70 -8.03 -9.28 4.86
CA LEU A 70 -7.33 -10.38 4.23
C LEU A 70 -8.10 -11.66 4.52
N GLU A 71 -8.55 -12.34 3.48
CA GLU A 71 -9.22 -13.62 3.58
C GLU A 71 -8.40 -14.69 2.85
N GLY A 72 -8.32 -15.88 3.42
CA GLY A 72 -7.61 -17.00 2.83
C GLY A 72 -7.96 -18.31 3.50
N VAL A 73 -7.61 -19.42 2.86
CA VAL A 73 -7.79 -20.77 3.41
C VAL A 73 -6.46 -21.24 4.00
N VAL A 74 -6.48 -21.68 5.25
CA VAL A 74 -5.29 -22.25 5.89
C VAL A 74 -5.08 -23.68 5.37
N GLU A 75 -3.96 -23.92 4.69
CA GLU A 75 -3.67 -25.18 3.98
C GLU A 75 -3.81 -26.42 4.87
N THR A 76 -3.29 -26.38 6.10
CA THR A 76 -3.28 -27.53 7.01
C THR A 76 -4.64 -27.92 7.56
N THR A 77 -5.62 -26.99 7.56
CA THR A 77 -6.94 -27.21 8.16
C THR A 77 -8.08 -27.15 7.16
N GLY A 78 -7.86 -26.55 5.99
CA GLY A 78 -8.90 -26.25 5.01
C GLY A 78 -9.90 -25.17 5.47
N ILE A 79 -9.64 -24.50 6.60
CA ILE A 79 -10.55 -23.50 7.18
C ILE A 79 -10.29 -22.13 6.55
N THR A 80 -11.36 -21.48 6.08
CA THR A 80 -11.33 -20.08 5.68
C THR A 80 -11.14 -19.19 6.91
N THR A 81 -10.09 -18.38 6.88
CA THR A 81 -9.73 -17.43 7.94
C THR A 81 -9.74 -16.02 7.38
N GLN A 82 -10.17 -15.07 8.20
CA GLN A 82 -10.19 -13.65 7.85
C GLN A 82 -9.46 -12.84 8.91
N ALA A 83 -8.46 -12.06 8.49
CA ALA A 83 -7.80 -11.04 9.29
C ALA A 83 -8.33 -9.66 8.88
N ARG A 84 -8.61 -8.80 9.85
CA ARG A 84 -9.12 -7.44 9.64
C ARG A 84 -8.30 -6.45 10.44
N THR A 85 -8.03 -5.30 9.84
CA THR A 85 -7.43 -4.14 10.51
C THR A 85 -7.98 -2.87 9.86
N SER A 86 -7.85 -1.74 10.53
CA SER A 86 -8.19 -0.45 9.98
C SER A 86 -7.13 0.59 10.31
N TYR A 87 -7.07 1.63 9.48
CA TYR A 87 -6.21 2.79 9.68
C TYR A 87 -7.06 4.05 9.67
N LEU A 88 -7.01 4.82 10.76
CA LEU A 88 -7.58 6.16 10.82
C LEU A 88 -6.73 7.15 10.02
N ALA A 89 -7.29 8.31 9.69
CA ALA A 89 -6.60 9.34 8.91
C ALA A 89 -5.24 9.76 9.49
N ASP A 90 -5.12 9.84 10.81
CA ASP A 90 -3.90 10.23 11.53
C ASP A 90 -2.85 9.10 11.63
N GLU A 91 -3.24 7.85 11.37
CA GLU A 91 -2.33 6.70 11.27
C GLU A 91 -1.70 6.58 9.86
N ILE A 92 -2.26 7.27 8.86
CA ILE A 92 -1.75 7.28 7.48
C ILE A 92 -0.66 8.34 7.34
N LEU A 93 0.59 7.88 7.25
CA LEU A 93 1.74 8.77 7.19
C LEU A 93 2.05 9.24 5.76
N TRP A 94 1.80 10.52 5.48
CA TRP A 94 2.17 11.13 4.20
C TRP A 94 3.69 11.26 4.02
N GLY A 95 4.18 11.05 2.78
CA GLY A 95 5.59 11.24 2.43
C GLY A 95 6.54 10.26 3.09
N GLN A 96 6.06 9.05 3.37
CA GLN A 96 6.81 7.95 3.97
C GLN A 96 6.83 6.75 3.03
N ARG A 97 7.91 5.97 3.10
CA ARG A 97 7.97 4.63 2.48
C ARG A 97 8.44 3.60 3.50
N PHE A 98 8.00 2.35 3.34
CA PHE A 98 8.51 1.24 4.15
C PHE A 98 10.02 1.04 3.94
N VAL A 99 10.71 0.74 5.04
CA VAL A 99 12.11 0.28 5.01
C VAL A 99 12.16 -1.10 4.33
N PRO A 100 13.06 -1.35 3.37
CA PRO A 100 13.22 -2.68 2.80
C PRO A 100 13.66 -3.69 3.86
N ILE A 101 12.93 -4.80 3.97
CA ILE A 101 13.19 -5.85 4.98
C ILE A 101 13.69 -7.16 4.38
N VAL A 102 13.61 -7.31 3.06
CA VAL A 102 14.09 -8.51 2.35
C VAL A 102 15.49 -8.23 1.81
N THR A 103 16.43 -9.09 2.18
CA THR A 103 17.81 -9.09 1.68
C THR A 103 18.11 -10.39 0.95
N GLU A 104 19.02 -10.30 -0.02
CA GLU A 104 19.51 -11.44 -0.79
C GLU A 104 21.03 -11.50 -0.61
N GLU A 105 21.52 -12.65 -0.14
CA GLU A 105 22.94 -12.94 0.04
C GLU A 105 23.20 -14.37 -0.43
N ASP A 106 24.16 -14.55 -1.34
CA ASP A 106 24.54 -15.84 -1.93
C ASP A 106 23.36 -16.68 -2.47
N GLY A 107 22.35 -16.02 -3.05
CA GLY A 107 21.17 -16.67 -3.61
C GLY A 107 20.12 -17.10 -2.57
N GLN A 108 20.35 -16.80 -1.29
CA GLN A 108 19.38 -17.00 -0.22
C GLN A 108 18.68 -15.69 0.12
N TYR A 109 17.36 -15.75 0.31
CA TYR A 109 16.56 -14.62 0.76
C TYR A 109 16.36 -14.70 2.26
N SER A 110 16.57 -13.58 2.96
CA SER A 110 16.32 -13.43 4.38
C SER A 110 15.39 -12.24 4.63
N VAL A 111 14.56 -12.35 5.67
CA VAL A 111 13.58 -11.32 6.06
C VAL A 111 13.89 -10.84 7.47
N ASP A 112 14.19 -9.55 7.61
CA ASP A 112 14.43 -8.90 8.89
C ASP A 112 13.13 -8.30 9.46
N TYR A 113 12.39 -9.11 10.23
CA TYR A 113 11.13 -8.69 10.86
C TYR A 113 11.29 -7.60 11.91
N SER A 114 12.50 -7.32 12.41
CA SER A 114 12.72 -6.19 13.34
C SER A 114 12.48 -4.82 12.68
N LYS A 115 12.51 -4.78 11.34
CA LYS A 115 12.21 -3.60 10.53
C LYS A 115 10.76 -3.57 10.04
N PHE A 116 9.94 -4.56 10.39
CA PHE A 116 8.55 -4.62 9.94
C PHE A 116 7.78 -3.39 10.43
N GLY A 117 7.10 -2.70 9.51
CA GLY A 117 6.39 -1.46 9.81
C GLY A 117 7.27 -0.21 9.92
N ASN A 118 8.61 -0.32 9.94
CA ASN A 118 9.47 0.85 9.96
C ASN A 118 9.35 1.64 8.64
N THR A 119 9.30 2.96 8.76
CA THR A 119 9.18 3.87 7.61
C THR A 119 10.29 4.92 7.60
N VAL A 120 10.57 5.47 6.41
CA VAL A 120 11.51 6.57 6.21
C VAL A 120 10.88 7.66 5.35
N LYS A 121 11.14 8.91 5.75
CA LYS A 121 10.66 10.10 5.02
C LYS A 121 11.28 10.13 3.64
N VAL A 122 10.46 10.46 2.65
CA VAL A 122 10.87 10.65 1.26
C VAL A 122 10.35 11.99 0.74
N PRO A 123 11.08 12.66 -0.15
CA PRO A 123 10.55 13.82 -0.86
C PRO A 123 9.26 13.41 -1.59
N THR A 124 8.15 14.05 -1.23
CA THR A 124 6.81 13.77 -1.75
C THR A 124 6.07 15.10 -1.81
N PRO A 125 5.35 15.41 -2.92
CA PRO A 125 4.69 16.69 -3.03
C PRO A 125 3.59 16.83 -1.98
N ASN A 126 3.40 18.05 -1.49
CA ASN A 126 2.39 18.37 -0.48
C ASN A 126 1.11 18.85 -1.17
N CYS A 127 0.49 17.99 -1.99
CA CYS A 127 -0.69 18.30 -2.78
C CYS A 127 -1.60 17.07 -2.88
N THR A 128 -2.84 17.26 -3.31
CA THR A 128 -3.73 16.14 -3.62
C THR A 128 -3.29 15.42 -4.90
N ALA A 129 -3.78 14.20 -5.12
CA ALA A 129 -3.55 13.49 -6.38
C ALA A 129 -4.15 14.28 -7.56
N LYS A 130 -5.30 14.93 -7.35
CA LYS A 130 -5.91 15.83 -8.34
C LYS A 130 -5.03 16.97 -8.77
N GLN A 131 -4.47 17.70 -7.81
CA GLN A 131 -3.56 18.81 -8.09
C GLN A 131 -2.30 18.34 -8.82
N LEU A 132 -1.77 17.18 -8.42
CA LEU A 132 -0.59 16.59 -9.05
C LEU A 132 -0.84 16.18 -10.51
N GLU A 133 -2.06 15.75 -10.83
CA GLU A 133 -2.45 15.39 -12.20
C GLU A 133 -2.70 16.63 -13.06
N GLU A 134 -3.31 17.67 -12.50
CA GLU A 134 -3.59 18.94 -13.17
C GLU A 134 -2.30 19.75 -13.44
N ASP A 135 -1.36 19.76 -12.49
CA ASP A 135 -0.09 20.45 -12.59
C ASP A 135 1.09 19.52 -12.30
N ARG A 136 1.61 18.89 -13.36
CA ARG A 136 2.78 18.01 -13.26
C ARG A 136 4.08 18.74 -12.90
N SER A 137 4.15 20.07 -13.03
CA SER A 137 5.34 20.83 -12.65
C SER A 137 5.60 20.80 -11.14
N ILE A 138 4.58 20.45 -10.34
CA ILE A 138 4.71 20.20 -8.90
C ILE A 138 5.78 19.14 -8.59
N MET A 139 5.99 18.16 -9.49
CA MET A 139 7.06 17.17 -9.33
C MET A 139 8.46 17.75 -9.50
N ASP A 140 8.63 18.76 -10.36
CA ASP A 140 9.94 19.37 -10.65
C ASP A 140 10.44 20.21 -9.47
N THR A 141 9.53 20.71 -8.64
CA THR A 141 9.84 21.44 -7.39
C THR A 141 10.40 20.54 -6.30
N ILE A 142 10.27 19.22 -6.43
CA ILE A 142 10.79 18.25 -5.48
C ILE A 142 12.26 17.99 -5.81
N SER A 143 13.16 18.59 -5.04
CA SER A 143 14.59 18.33 -5.19
C SER A 143 14.89 16.84 -4.97
N LEU A 144 15.12 16.10 -6.05
CA LEU A 144 15.70 14.77 -6.01
C LEU A 144 17.15 14.91 -5.53
N SER A 145 17.39 14.80 -4.23
CA SER A 145 18.74 14.58 -3.72
C SER A 145 19.21 13.20 -4.23
N PRO A 146 20.26 13.11 -5.05
CA PRO A 146 20.69 11.84 -5.62
C PRO A 146 21.55 11.10 -4.59
N LYS A 147 20.91 10.38 -3.65
CA LYS A 147 21.58 9.33 -2.86
C LYS A 147 20.70 8.09 -2.74
N GLY A 148 20.63 7.37 -3.85
CA GLY A 148 20.14 6.00 -3.89
C GLY A 148 20.60 5.36 -5.19
N THR A 149 21.58 4.46 -5.11
CA THR A 149 22.09 3.69 -6.26
C THR A 149 20.94 2.90 -6.87
N ILE A 150 20.36 3.38 -7.97
CA ILE A 150 19.44 2.61 -8.81
C ILE A 150 20.29 1.52 -9.48
N ARG A 151 20.37 0.33 -8.87
CA ARG A 151 20.81 -0.88 -9.58
C ARG A 151 19.70 -1.26 -10.56
N LYS A 152 19.86 -0.91 -11.84
CA LYS A 152 19.08 -1.51 -12.93
C LYS A 152 19.32 -3.04 -12.92
N ARG A 153 18.38 -3.82 -12.40
CA ARG A 153 18.37 -5.28 -12.63
C ARG A 153 17.71 -5.53 -13.99
N SER A 154 18.53 -5.69 -15.03
CA SER A 154 18.15 -6.52 -16.17
C SER A 154 18.63 -7.93 -15.85
N VAL A 155 17.72 -8.81 -15.43
CA VAL A 155 18.01 -10.25 -15.45
C VAL A 155 16.74 -11.02 -15.79
N ARG A 156 16.79 -11.67 -16.95
CA ARG A 156 15.81 -12.66 -17.41
C ARG A 156 16.17 -13.98 -16.73
N LEU A 157 15.51 -14.35 -15.64
CA LEU A 157 15.68 -15.66 -15.01
C LEU A 157 14.35 -16.32 -14.70
N LYS A 158 14.23 -17.58 -15.11
CA LYS A 158 13.11 -18.47 -14.79
C LYS A 158 13.21 -18.85 -13.31
N PRO A 159 12.13 -18.76 -12.52
CA PRO A 159 12.16 -19.20 -11.14
C PRO A 159 12.32 -20.73 -11.10
N LYS A 160 13.33 -21.21 -10.37
CA LYS A 160 13.37 -22.58 -9.87
C LYS A 160 13.12 -22.51 -8.37
N PHE A 161 11.92 -22.87 -7.96
CA PHE A 161 11.63 -23.16 -6.56
C PHE A 161 12.05 -24.60 -6.29
N THR A 162 12.82 -24.83 -5.23
CA THR A 162 13.06 -26.16 -4.68
C THR A 162 12.69 -26.08 -3.21
N ILE A 163 11.59 -26.75 -2.85
CA ILE A 163 11.20 -26.97 -1.48
C ILE A 163 11.95 -28.22 -1.05
N SER A 164 12.89 -28.08 -0.11
CA SER A 164 13.45 -29.22 0.61
C SER A 164 12.53 -29.54 1.78
N GLU A 165 11.83 -30.67 1.70
CA GLU A 165 11.19 -31.30 2.86
C GLU A 165 12.29 -31.96 3.70
N GLU A 166 12.69 -31.35 4.81
CA GLU A 166 13.21 -32.09 5.96
C GLU A 166 12.80 -31.41 7.27
N THR A 167 12.30 -32.24 8.20
CA THR A 167 12.05 -32.02 9.64
C THR A 167 10.81 -31.24 10.08
N LEU A 168 9.64 -31.91 10.09
CA LEU A 168 9.05 -32.59 11.28
C LEU A 168 7.77 -33.34 10.91
#